data_AF-A0A645FUK5-F1
#
_entry.id   AF-A0A645FUK5-F1
#
_cell.length_a   1.000
_cell.length_b   1.000
_cell.length_c   1.000
_cell.angle_alpha   90.00
_cell.angle_beta   90.00
_cell.angle_gamma   90.00
#
_symmetry.space_group_name_H-M   'P 1'
#
loop_
_entity.id
_entity.type
_entity.pdbx_description
1 polymer ?
#
loop_
_entity_poly.entity_id
_entity_poly.type
_entity_poly.pdbx_seq_one_letter_code
_entity_poly.pdbx_strand_id
1 'polypeptide(L)'
;MDDTIEGFDSGMLIRYTIGDFGMEKVEYVPIVRTAGGAALADEAKAAELLDGFDRRSRRIRMEGFVPARYETYAEAQKEKLFHVFLSGNPLLKTLNVLSGRRPLRMYHQQSKTNILNTLRCESIRELMIRGLVREVFPQERG
;
A
#
# COMPACT_ATOMS: atom_id res chain seq x y z
N MET A 1 -9.94 -11.64 15.22
CA MET A 1 -8.95 -10.70 14.67
C MET A 1 -9.76 -9.56 14.13
N ASP A 2 -9.61 -8.41 14.74
CA ASP A 2 -10.29 -7.17 14.42
C ASP A 2 -9.77 -6.69 13.07
N ASP A 3 -10.47 -7.05 11.99
CA ASP A 3 -10.31 -6.40 10.68
C ASP A 3 -11.01 -5.05 10.78
N THR A 4 -10.42 -4.13 11.54
CA THR A 4 -10.75 -2.72 11.41
C THR A 4 -10.27 -2.33 10.02
N ILE A 5 -11.22 -2.18 9.09
CA ILE A 5 -10.97 -1.55 7.81
C ILE A 5 -10.28 -0.23 8.14
N GLU A 6 -8.99 -0.13 7.80
CA GLU A 6 -8.14 1.03 8.06
C GLU A 6 -8.64 2.17 7.16
N GLY A 7 -9.75 2.79 7.57
CA GLY A 7 -10.37 3.88 6.86
C GLY A 7 -9.60 5.16 7.09
N PHE A 8 -9.36 5.94 6.04
CA PHE A 8 -8.75 7.27 6.18
C PHE A 8 -9.63 8.15 7.07
N ASP A 9 -9.11 8.59 8.22
CA ASP A 9 -9.82 9.47 9.16
C ASP A 9 -9.82 10.94 8.72
N SER A 10 -8.98 11.28 7.74
CA SER A 10 -8.82 12.64 7.20
C SER A 10 -8.34 12.62 5.75
N GLY A 11 -8.46 13.76 5.08
CA GLY A 11 -8.08 13.94 3.68
C GLY A 11 -7.81 15.40 3.33
N MET A 12 -7.46 15.64 2.06
CA MET A 12 -7.20 16.96 1.51
C MET A 12 -7.93 17.11 0.19
N LEU A 13 -8.82 18.09 0.09
CA LEU A 13 -9.38 18.51 -1.20
C LEU A 13 -8.43 19.53 -1.82
N ILE A 14 -8.31 19.49 -3.15
CA ILE A 14 -7.55 20.48 -3.91
C ILE A 14 -8.57 21.34 -4.63
N ARG A 15 -8.63 22.62 -4.28
CA ARG A 15 -9.43 23.60 -5.01
C ARG A 15 -8.53 24.31 -6.00
N TYR A 16 -8.90 24.23 -7.27
CA TYR A 16 -8.16 24.81 -8.37
C TYR A 16 -9.00 25.90 -9.01
N THR A 17 -8.50 27.13 -9.01
CA THR A 17 -9.16 28.28 -9.63
C THR A 17 -8.46 28.60 -10.95
N ILE A 18 -9.25 28.62 -12.02
CA ILE A 18 -8.80 28.91 -13.39
C ILE A 18 -9.31 30.29 -13.77
N GLY A 19 -8.40 31.20 -14.10
CA GLY A 19 -8.70 32.52 -14.64
C GLY A 19 -8.45 32.59 -16.15
N ASP A 20 -8.52 33.79 -16.70
CA ASP A 20 -8.48 34.05 -18.15
C ASP A 20 -7.19 33.59 -18.85
N PHE A 21 -6.07 33.53 -18.12
CA PHE A 21 -4.75 33.15 -18.64
C PHE A 21 -4.22 31.82 -18.07
N GLY A 22 -5.07 31.04 -17.41
CA GLY A 22 -4.72 29.73 -16.86
C GLY A 22 -4.86 29.65 -15.34
N MET A 23 -3.93 28.95 -14.68
CA MET A 23 -3.99 28.70 -13.23
C MET A 23 -3.84 29.99 -12.43
N GLU A 24 -4.86 30.35 -11.66
CA GLU A 24 -4.84 31.55 -10.80
C GLU A 24 -4.55 31.18 -9.34
N LYS A 25 -5.15 30.11 -8.84
CA LYS A 25 -5.02 29.70 -7.42
C LYS A 25 -5.11 28.20 -7.23
N VAL A 26 -4.30 27.67 -6.32
CA VAL A 26 -4.44 26.31 -5.78
C VAL A 26 -4.56 26.40 -4.27
N GLU A 27 -5.64 25.86 -3.72
CA GLU A 27 -5.87 25.79 -2.27
C GLU A 27 -6.01 24.35 -1.82
N TYR A 28 -5.40 24.04 -0.67
CA TYR A 28 -5.51 22.75 -0.01
C TYR A 28 -6.53 22.88 1.12
N VAL A 29 -7.64 22.17 1.00
CA VAL A 29 -8.81 22.26 1.91
C VAL A 29 -8.90 20.97 2.72
N PRO A 30 -8.46 20.95 3.99
CA PRO A 30 -8.43 19.75 4.80
C PRO A 30 -9.85 19.30 5.20
N ILE A 31 -10.06 17.98 5.17
CA ILE A 31 -11.32 17.35 5.57
C ILE A 31 -11.07 16.24 6.59
N VAL A 32 -12.07 15.99 7.43
CA VAL A 32 -12.10 14.91 8.43
C VAL A 32 -13.30 14.01 8.19
N ARG A 33 -13.15 12.72 8.46
CA ARG A 33 -14.26 11.77 8.41
C ARG A 33 -15.21 12.03 9.57
N THR A 34 -16.50 11.98 9.28
CA THR A 34 -17.58 12.04 10.26
C THR A 34 -18.46 10.79 10.13
N ALA A 35 -19.36 10.55 11.09
CA ALA A 35 -20.20 9.36 11.11
C ALA A 35 -21.06 9.17 9.84
N GLY A 36 -21.34 10.24 9.09
CA GLY A 36 -22.15 10.23 7.86
C GLY A 36 -21.44 10.71 6.60
N GLY A 37 -20.12 10.93 6.62
CA GLY A 37 -19.39 11.42 5.45
C GLY A 37 -18.09 12.13 5.78
N ALA A 38 -17.88 13.31 5.21
CA ALA A 38 -16.72 14.16 5.48
C ALA A 38 -17.14 15.59 5.79
N ALA A 39 -16.39 16.26 6.67
CA ALA A 39 -16.57 17.66 7.01
C ALA A 39 -15.25 18.41 6.85
N LEU A 40 -15.31 19.74 6.74
CA LEU A 40 -14.11 20.58 6.84
C LEU A 40 -13.47 20.38 8.21
N ALA A 41 -12.15 20.31 8.25
CA ALA A 41 -11.41 20.31 9.50
C ALA A 41 -11.60 21.66 10.22
N ASP A 42 -11.67 21.64 11.55
CA ASP A 42 -11.54 22.86 12.35
C ASP A 42 -10.15 23.49 12.19
N GLU A 43 -9.97 24.72 12.67
CA GLU A 43 -8.73 25.49 12.46
C GLU A 43 -7.48 24.75 12.98
N ALA A 44 -7.55 24.17 14.18
CA ALA A 44 -6.43 23.46 14.77
C ALA A 44 -6.08 22.21 13.96
N LYS A 45 -7.09 21.42 13.59
CA LYS A 45 -6.90 20.19 12.81
C LYS A 45 -6.49 20.48 11.37
N ALA A 46 -7.00 21.55 10.77
CA ALA A 46 -6.60 22.01 9.45
C ALA A 46 -5.11 22.38 9.43
N ALA A 47 -4.65 23.14 10.42
CA ALA A 47 -3.23 23.52 10.55
C ALA A 47 -2.33 22.29 10.71
N GLU A 48 -2.71 21.32 11.56
CA GLU A 48 -1.99 20.05 11.73
C GLU A 48 -1.88 19.26 10.41
N LEU A 49 -2.99 19.12 9.68
CA LEU A 49 -3.04 18.39 8.42
C LEU A 49 -2.22 19.07 7.32
N LEU A 50 -2.26 20.41 7.23
CA LEU A 50 -1.49 21.18 6.27
C LEU A 50 0.01 21.11 6.56
N ASP A 51 0.43 21.26 7.82
CA ASP A 51 1.84 21.13 8.23
C ASP A 51 2.35 19.70 7.98
N GLY A 52 1.56 18.69 8.33
CA GLY A 52 1.87 17.28 8.04
C GLY A 52 1.95 16.98 6.54
N PHE A 53 1.09 17.60 5.73
CA PHE A 53 1.15 17.51 4.28
C PHE A 53 2.40 18.18 3.72
N ASP A 54 2.66 19.44 4.06
CA ASP A 54 3.81 20.20 3.55
C ASP A 54 5.13 19.53 3.93
N ARG A 55 5.28 19.09 5.18
CA ARG A 55 6.46 18.36 5.64
C ARG A 55 6.71 17.08 4.84
N ARG A 56 5.66 16.30 4.53
CA ARG A 56 5.80 15.09 3.68
C ARG A 56 6.12 15.48 2.24
N SER A 57 5.46 16.49 1.70
CA SER A 57 5.68 17.02 0.35
C SER A 57 7.11 17.53 0.14
N ARG A 58 7.73 18.16 1.14
CA ARG A 58 9.14 18.54 1.11
C ARG A 58 10.05 17.32 1.19
N ARG A 59 9.76 16.38 2.08
CA ARG A 59 10.59 15.18 2.27
C ARG A 59 10.68 14.32 1.00
N ILE A 60 9.56 14.13 0.28
CA ILE A 60 9.55 13.32 -0.95
C ILE A 60 10.36 13.93 -2.09
N ARG A 61 10.65 15.24 -2.05
CA ARG A 61 11.52 15.92 -3.02
C ARG A 61 13.01 15.72 -2.73
N MET A 62 13.36 15.29 -1.51
CA MET A 62 14.76 15.01 -1.18
C MET A 62 15.20 13.76 -1.95
N GLU A 63 16.32 13.89 -2.67
CA GLU A 63 16.89 12.79 -3.42
C GLU A 63 17.14 11.58 -2.51
N GLY A 64 16.80 10.38 -2.99
CA GLY A 64 16.96 9.14 -2.23
C GLY A 64 15.96 8.89 -1.11
N PHE A 65 15.13 9.87 -0.70
CA PHE A 65 14.14 9.67 0.38
C PHE A 65 13.14 8.56 0.04
N VAL A 66 12.53 8.62 -1.16
CA VAL A 66 11.53 7.63 -1.59
C VAL A 66 12.15 6.23 -1.73
N PRO A 67 13.26 6.03 -2.45
CA PRO A 67 13.93 4.72 -2.52
C PRO A 67 14.28 4.14 -1.14
N ALA A 68 14.87 4.93 -0.25
CA ALA A 68 15.28 4.44 1.07
C ALA A 68 14.09 4.02 1.94
N ARG A 69 13.00 4.79 1.92
CA ARG A 69 11.75 4.45 2.62
C ARG A 69 11.08 3.23 2.02
N TYR A 70 11.09 3.11 0.69
CA TYR A 70 10.56 1.95 0.00
C TYR A 70 11.33 0.68 0.35
N GLU A 71 12.67 0.73 0.38
CA GLU A 71 13.50 -0.41 0.76
C GLU A 71 13.21 -0.88 2.19
N THR A 72 13.12 0.07 3.13
CA THR A 72 12.75 -0.22 4.52
C THR A 72 11.37 -0.89 4.61
N TYR A 73 10.41 -0.41 3.82
CA TYR A 73 9.08 -0.98 3.78
C TYR A 73 9.07 -2.38 3.16
N ALA A 74 9.79 -2.59 2.06
CA ALA A 74 9.93 -3.90 1.41
C ALA A 74 10.55 -4.93 2.36
N GLU A 75 11.59 -4.54 3.09
CA GLU A 75 12.25 -5.37 4.11
C GLU A 75 11.32 -5.74 5.27
N ALA A 76 10.42 -4.83 5.68
CA ALA A 76 9.42 -5.11 6.71
C ALA A 76 8.30 -6.04 6.20
N GLN A 77 7.90 -5.93 4.93
CA GLN A 77 6.79 -6.70 4.36
C GLN A 77 7.19 -8.08 3.83
N LYS A 78 8.48 -8.33 3.54
CA LYS A 78 8.91 -9.59 2.91
C LYS A 78 8.44 -10.84 3.66
N GLU A 79 8.53 -10.86 4.99
CA GLU A 79 8.12 -12.02 5.79
C GLU A 79 6.62 -12.31 5.65
N LYS A 80 5.79 -11.25 5.63
CA LYS A 80 4.35 -11.36 5.39
C LYS A 80 4.06 -11.90 3.99
N LEU A 81 4.77 -11.40 2.97
CA LEU A 81 4.59 -11.85 1.59
C LEU A 81 4.96 -13.34 1.41
N PHE A 82 6.10 -13.77 1.95
CA PHE A 82 6.51 -15.18 1.91
C PHE A 82 5.59 -16.07 2.75
N HIS A 83 5.01 -15.56 3.84
CA HIS A 83 3.98 -16.29 4.56
C HIS A 83 2.74 -16.56 3.69
N VAL A 84 2.27 -15.57 2.93
CA VAL A 84 1.14 -15.73 1.99
C VAL A 84 1.45 -16.83 0.97
N PHE A 85 2.66 -16.83 0.38
CA PHE A 85 3.05 -17.87 -0.57
C PHE A 85 3.14 -19.29 0.03
N LEU A 86 3.40 -19.44 1.34
CA LEU A 86 3.37 -20.74 2.03
C LEU A 86 1.96 -21.18 2.44
N SER A 87 1.05 -20.23 2.62
CA SER A 87 -0.23 -20.46 3.30
C SER A 87 -1.19 -21.43 2.59
N GLY A 88 -0.92 -21.77 1.32
CA GLY A 88 -1.66 -22.78 0.56
C GLY A 88 -1.36 -24.23 0.94
N ASN A 89 -0.35 -24.52 1.77
CA ASN A 89 -0.02 -25.88 2.19
C ASN A 89 -0.26 -26.08 3.71
N PRO A 90 -1.26 -26.87 4.12
CA PRO A 90 -1.61 -27.10 5.53
C PRO A 90 -0.45 -27.66 6.37
N LEU A 91 0.41 -28.50 5.79
CA LEU A 91 1.55 -29.09 6.49
C LEU A 91 2.62 -28.03 6.78
N LEU A 92 2.92 -27.17 5.79
CA LEU A 92 3.89 -26.10 5.96
C LEU A 92 3.38 -25.02 6.92
N LYS A 93 2.08 -24.73 6.91
CA LYS A 93 1.43 -23.83 7.86
C LYS A 93 1.58 -24.33 9.30
N THR A 94 1.31 -25.61 9.56
CA THR A 94 1.43 -26.22 10.89
C THR A 94 2.88 -26.30 11.35
N LEU A 95 3.82 -26.67 10.47
CA LEU A 95 5.25 -26.66 10.79
C LEU A 95 5.78 -25.25 11.07
N ASN A 96 5.25 -24.23 10.41
CA ASN A 96 5.63 -22.84 10.65
C ASN A 96 5.16 -22.35 12.03
N VAL A 97 3.93 -22.67 12.42
CA VAL A 97 3.39 -22.37 13.76
C VAL A 97 4.18 -23.09 14.86
N LEU A 98 4.50 -24.37 14.67
CA LEU A 98 5.21 -25.18 15.66
C LEU A 98 6.69 -24.82 15.80
N SER A 99 7.35 -24.37 14.73
CA SER A 99 8.79 -24.09 14.76
C SER A 99 9.13 -22.67 15.21
N GLY A 100 8.14 -21.76 15.33
CA GLY A 100 8.38 -20.34 15.66
C GLY A 100 9.31 -19.64 14.66
N ARG A 101 9.52 -20.22 13.47
CA ARG A 101 10.50 -19.74 12.50
C ARG A 101 9.87 -18.74 11.54
N ARG A 102 10.74 -17.86 11.04
CA ARG A 102 10.42 -16.93 9.96
C ARG A 102 10.22 -17.70 8.66
N PRO A 103 9.07 -17.59 7.98
CA PRO A 103 8.76 -18.36 6.77
C PRO A 103 9.83 -18.20 5.67
N LEU A 104 10.54 -17.07 5.60
CA LEU A 104 11.68 -16.87 4.69
C LEU A 104 12.81 -17.90 4.84
N ARG A 105 12.98 -18.49 6.02
CA ARG A 105 14.03 -19.49 6.30
C ARG A 105 13.70 -20.86 5.70
N MET A 106 12.44 -21.11 5.34
CA MET A 106 12.01 -22.37 4.72
C MET A 106 12.26 -22.39 3.21
N TYR A 107 12.36 -21.22 2.57
CA TYR A 107 12.66 -21.11 1.15
C TYR A 107 14.15 -21.30 0.88
N HIS A 108 14.48 -22.31 0.07
CA HIS A 108 15.81 -22.44 -0.51
C HIS A 108 16.15 -21.22 -1.39
N GLN A 109 17.44 -20.91 -1.54
CA GLN A 109 17.89 -19.77 -2.35
C GLN A 109 17.36 -19.83 -3.79
N GLN A 110 17.33 -21.02 -4.38
CA GLN A 110 16.77 -21.24 -5.71
C GLN A 110 15.29 -20.87 -5.81
N SER A 111 14.49 -21.21 -4.79
CA SER A 111 13.06 -20.88 -4.75
C SER A 111 12.85 -19.37 -4.70
N LYS A 112 13.67 -18.65 -3.93
CA LYS A 112 13.64 -17.18 -3.88
C LYS A 112 13.99 -16.57 -5.23
N THR A 113 15.03 -17.08 -5.90
CA THR A 113 15.43 -16.64 -7.25
C THR A 113 14.31 -16.86 -8.26
N ASN A 114 13.66 -18.03 -8.25
CA ASN A 114 12.57 -18.32 -9.16
C ASN A 114 11.38 -17.38 -8.93
N ILE A 115 10.97 -17.17 -7.67
CA ILE A 115 9.91 -16.21 -7.31
C ILE A 115 10.27 -14.81 -7.81
N LEU A 116 11.50 -14.35 -7.57
CA LEU A 116 11.94 -13.03 -8.01
C LEU A 116 11.90 -12.89 -9.53
N ASN A 117 12.40 -13.88 -10.28
CA ASN A 117 12.39 -13.86 -11.73
C ASN A 117 10.96 -13.84 -12.29
N THR A 118 10.07 -14.65 -11.72
CA THR A 118 8.64 -14.67 -12.04
C THR A 118 8.00 -13.31 -11.80
N LEU A 119 8.24 -12.70 -10.63
CA LEU A 119 7.70 -11.38 -10.31
C LEU A 119 8.29 -10.30 -11.23
N ARG A 120 9.58 -10.31 -11.54
CA ARG A 120 10.20 -9.30 -12.43
C ARG A 120 9.66 -9.37 -13.87
N CYS A 121 9.24 -10.54 -14.33
CA CYS A 121 8.68 -10.70 -15.67
C CYS A 121 7.23 -10.22 -15.70
N GLU A 122 7.01 -9.01 -16.21
CA GLU A 122 5.68 -8.39 -16.21
C GLU A 122 4.62 -9.25 -16.90
N SER A 123 4.96 -9.90 -18.03
CA SER A 123 4.04 -10.80 -18.72
C SER A 123 3.60 -11.99 -17.87
N ILE A 124 4.51 -12.58 -17.09
CA ILE A 124 4.17 -13.72 -16.21
C ILE A 124 3.39 -13.23 -15.00
N ARG A 125 3.77 -12.08 -14.42
CA ARG A 125 3.05 -11.44 -13.32
C ARG A 125 1.58 -11.18 -13.71
N GLU A 126 1.36 -10.58 -14.88
CA GLU A 126 0.03 -10.27 -15.39
C GLU A 126 -0.79 -11.54 -15.68
N LEU A 127 -0.18 -12.57 -16.28
CA LEU A 127 -0.85 -13.86 -16.48
C LEU A 127 -1.29 -14.51 -15.16
N MET A 128 -0.44 -14.46 -14.13
CA MET A 128 -0.74 -14.97 -12.80
C MET A 128 -1.89 -14.19 -12.15
N ILE A 129 -1.86 -12.86 -12.21
CA ILE A 129 -2.94 -12.00 -11.70
C ILE A 129 -4.26 -12.32 -12.40
N ARG A 130 -4.28 -12.37 -13.73
CA ARG A 130 -5.49 -12.70 -14.50
C ARG A 130 -6.06 -14.07 -14.18
N GLY A 131 -5.19 -15.08 -14.00
CA GLY A 131 -5.61 -16.42 -13.59
C GLY A 131 -6.29 -16.40 -12.21
N LEU A 132 -5.66 -15.76 -11.23
CA LEU A 132 -6.17 -15.66 -9.86
C LEU A 132 -7.47 -14.86 -9.78
N VAL A 133 -7.57 -13.74 -10.49
CA VAL A 133 -8.80 -12.92 -10.53
C VAL A 133 -9.98 -13.75 -11.05
N ARG A 134 -9.80 -14.56 -12.10
CA ARG A 134 -10.87 -15.42 -12.63
C ARG A 134 -11.33 -16.51 -11.65
N GLU A 135 -10.43 -16.96 -10.79
CA GLU A 135 -10.71 -17.98 -9.77
C GLU A 135 -11.42 -17.37 -8.54
N VAL A 136 -10.93 -16.22 -8.06
CA VAL A 136 -11.46 -15.54 -6.86
C VAL A 136 -12.71 -14.72 -7.16
N PHE A 137 -12.79 -14.11 -8.35
CA PHE A 137 -13.90 -13.28 -8.81
C PHE A 137 -14.49 -13.81 -10.12
N PRO A 138 -15.26 -14.92 -10.09
CA PRO A 138 -15.85 -15.53 -11.29
C PRO A 138 -16.78 -14.60 -12.07
N GLN A 139 -17.31 -13.56 -11.41
CA GLN A 139 -18.30 -12.63 -11.95
C GLN A 139 -17.69 -11.54 -12.86
N GLU A 140 -16.37 -11.32 -12.77
CA GLU A 140 -15.63 -10.38 -13.63
C GLU A 140 -15.23 -11.02 -14.98
N ARG A 141 -15.80 -12.18 -15.31
CA ARG A 141 -15.75 -12.76 -16.65
C ARG A 141 -16.64 -11.92 -17.56
N GLY A 142 -16.04 -10.97 -18.29
CA GLY A 142 -16.67 -10.39 -19.47
C GLY A 142 -17.12 -11.46 -20.45
#